data_AF-A0AAE0ALE6-F1
#
_entry.id   AF-A0AAE0ALE6-F1
#
_cell.length_a   1.000
_cell.length_b   1.000
_cell.length_c   1.000
_cell.angle_alpha   90.00
_cell.angle_beta   90.00
_cell.angle_gamma   90.00
#
_symmetry.space_group_name_H-M   'P 1'
#
loop_
_entity.id
_entity.type
_entity.pdbx_description
1 polymer ?
#
loop_
_entity_poly.entity_id
_entity_poly.type
_entity_poly.pdbx_seq_one_letter_code
_entity_poly.pdbx_strand_id
1 'polypeptide(L)'
;MEQDTGMFTVPQTIGSVLCCKCGIPMAPNAANMCVTCLRSEVDITEGLQKNVIIMHCPECDSYLQPPRTWIKAQLESKELLTFCVKRLKNLNKVRLVHAEFVWTGATL
;
A
#
# COMPACT_ATOMS: atom_id res chain seq x y z
N MET A 1 -36.31 16.93 -49.78
CA MET A 1 -35.35 16.08 -49.03
C MET A 1 -35.18 16.71 -47.67
N GLU A 2 -34.65 15.95 -46.69
CA GLU A 2 -34.42 16.29 -45.28
C GLU A 2 -35.56 15.89 -44.33
N GLN A 3 -35.63 14.58 -44.09
CA GLN A 3 -36.21 14.02 -42.87
C GLN A 3 -35.22 14.25 -41.73
N ASP A 4 -35.60 15.13 -40.81
CA ASP A 4 -34.89 15.37 -39.56
C ASP A 4 -35.00 14.10 -38.68
N THR A 5 -33.90 13.34 -38.61
CA THR A 5 -33.79 12.15 -37.77
C THR A 5 -33.42 12.59 -36.35
N GLY A 6 -34.42 13.11 -35.64
CA GLY A 6 -34.30 13.45 -34.22
C GLY A 6 -33.94 12.22 -33.39
N MET A 7 -32.65 12.06 -33.09
CA MET A 7 -32.16 10.98 -32.23
C MET A 7 -32.63 11.23 -30.79
N PHE A 8 -33.47 10.34 -30.26
CA PHE A 8 -33.86 10.37 -28.84
C PHE A 8 -32.63 10.07 -27.98
N THR A 9 -32.09 11.09 -27.31
CA THR A 9 -31.00 10.95 -26.35
C THR A 9 -31.57 10.69 -24.96
N VAL A 10 -31.39 9.47 -24.44
CA VAL A 10 -31.74 9.16 -23.05
C VAL A 10 -30.70 9.85 -22.14
N PRO A 11 -31.11 10.74 -21.22
CA PRO A 11 -30.18 11.27 -20.22
C PRO A 11 -29.66 10.10 -19.38
N GLN A 12 -28.36 9.84 -19.47
CA GLN A 12 -27.68 8.84 -18.66
C GLN A 12 -27.65 9.35 -17.22
N THR A 13 -28.55 8.85 -16.39
CA THR A 13 -28.51 9.11 -14.94
C THR A 13 -27.47 8.18 -14.32
N ILE A 14 -26.49 8.73 -13.61
CA ILE A 14 -25.60 7.94 -12.74
C ILE A 14 -26.49 7.35 -11.65
N GLY A 15 -26.84 6.07 -11.76
CA GLY A 15 -27.63 5.36 -10.77
C GLY A 15 -26.94 5.36 -9.41
N SER A 16 -27.72 5.38 -8.33
CA SER A 16 -27.22 5.22 -6.96
C SER A 16 -27.51 3.80 -6.48
N VAL A 17 -26.54 3.18 -5.80
CA VAL A 17 -26.69 1.87 -5.17
C VAL A 17 -26.39 1.98 -3.68
N LEU A 18 -26.93 1.06 -2.88
CA LEU A 18 -26.63 1.00 -1.45
C LEU A 18 -25.35 0.18 -1.21
N CYS A 19 -24.50 0.64 -0.30
CA CYS A 19 -23.37 -0.14 0.18
C CYS A 19 -23.85 -1.48 0.79
N CYS A 20 -23.25 -2.60 0.38
CA CYS A 20 -23.63 -3.94 0.83
C CYS A 20 -23.38 -4.21 2.33
N LYS A 21 -22.63 -3.35 3.01
CA LYS A 21 -22.30 -3.47 4.45
C LYS A 21 -23.10 -2.52 5.33
N CYS A 22 -23.13 -1.23 5.00
CA CYS A 22 -23.72 -0.19 5.85
C CYS A 22 -24.97 0.50 5.28
N GLY A 23 -25.35 0.21 4.03
CA GLY A 23 -26.56 0.76 3.42
C GLY A 23 -26.49 2.22 2.98
N ILE A 24 -25.34 2.90 3.08
CA ILE A 24 -25.20 4.28 2.60
C ILE A 24 -25.33 4.33 1.06
N PRO A 25 -26.10 5.29 0.49
CA PRO A 25 -26.18 5.48 -0.96
C PRO A 25 -24.83 5.95 -1.52
N MET A 26 -24.39 5.33 -2.61
CA MET A 26 -23.11 5.57 -3.27
C MET A 26 -23.20 5.34 -4.77
N ALA A 27 -22.24 5.88 -5.53
CA ALA A 27 -22.08 5.50 -6.93
C ALA A 27 -21.67 4.02 -7.04
N PRO A 28 -22.19 3.25 -8.01
CA PRO A 28 -21.87 1.85 -8.18
C PRO A 28 -20.38 1.64 -8.47
N ASN A 29 -19.80 0.62 -7.83
CA ASN A 29 -18.42 0.19 -8.03
C ASN A 29 -18.33 -1.34 -8.01
N ALA A 30 -17.20 -1.91 -8.45
CA ALA A 30 -17.03 -3.36 -8.53
C ALA A 30 -17.09 -4.10 -7.18
N ALA A 31 -16.89 -3.39 -6.07
CA ALA A 31 -16.94 -3.95 -4.71
C ALA A 31 -18.33 -3.87 -4.07
N ASN A 32 -19.27 -3.12 -4.66
CA ASN A 32 -20.56 -2.76 -4.09
C ASN A 32 -20.47 -2.24 -2.62
N MET A 33 -19.33 -1.68 -2.26
CA MET A 33 -19.00 -1.28 -0.89
C MET A 33 -18.48 0.15 -0.88
N CYS A 34 -18.94 0.95 0.09
CA CYS A 34 -18.50 2.33 0.22
C CYS A 34 -17.03 2.39 0.67
N VAL A 35 -16.37 3.53 0.43
CA VAL A 35 -14.94 3.69 0.70
C VAL A 35 -14.58 3.42 2.17
N THR A 36 -15.46 3.78 3.11
CA THR A 36 -15.25 3.54 4.54
C THR A 36 -15.26 2.06 4.87
N CYS A 37 -16.28 1.33 4.44
CA CYS A 37 -16.37 -0.11 4.66
C CYS A 37 -15.27 -0.87 3.90
N LEU A 38 -14.90 -0.43 2.70
CA LEU A 38 -13.82 -1.04 1.94
C LEU A 38 -12.47 -0.92 2.66
N ARG A 39 -12.18 0.23 3.27
CA ARG A 39 -10.95 0.43 4.06
C ARG A 39 -10.93 -0.37 5.37
N SER A 40 -12.10 -0.65 5.97
CA SER A 40 -12.18 -1.43 7.20
C SER A 40 -12.15 -2.93 6.98
N GLU A 41 -12.70 -3.41 5.86
CA GLU A 41 -12.88 -4.83 5.58
C GLU A 41 -11.74 -5.44 4.76
N VAL A 42 -11.00 -4.63 3.98
CA VAL A 42 -9.94 -5.13 3.08
C VAL A 42 -8.56 -4.70 3.58
N ASP A 43 -7.82 -5.67 4.12
CA ASP A 43 -6.41 -5.48 4.48
C ASP A 43 -5.50 -5.84 3.29
N ILE A 44 -4.99 -4.83 2.60
CA ILE A 44 -4.03 -5.00 1.50
C ILE A 44 -2.63 -5.44 1.97
N THR A 45 -2.38 -5.43 3.28
CA THR A 45 -1.10 -5.83 3.89
C THR A 45 -1.08 -7.29 4.31
N GLU A 46 -2.17 -8.03 4.10
CA GLU A 46 -2.26 -9.44 4.44
C GLU A 46 -1.16 -10.25 3.72
N GLY A 47 -0.43 -11.06 4.49
CA GLY A 47 0.68 -11.87 3.98
C GLY A 47 1.98 -11.11 3.72
N LEU A 48 2.04 -9.79 3.98
CA LEU A 48 3.30 -9.06 4.03
C LEU A 48 4.02 -9.34 5.36
N GLN A 49 5.35 -9.42 5.28
CA GLN A 49 6.17 -9.58 6.47
C GLN A 49 6.24 -8.25 7.24
N LYS A 50 5.70 -8.20 8.45
CA LYS A 50 5.65 -6.98 9.28
C LYS A 50 6.94 -6.73 10.08
N ASN A 51 7.68 -7.78 10.41
CA ASN A 51 8.89 -7.71 11.25
C ASN A 51 10.04 -8.51 10.63
N VAL A 52 11.25 -7.95 10.71
CA VAL A 52 12.50 -8.57 10.27
C VAL A 52 13.58 -8.28 11.31
N ILE A 53 14.40 -9.27 11.62
CA ILE A 53 15.59 -9.11 12.46
C ILE A 53 16.80 -8.83 11.55
N ILE A 54 17.51 -7.75 11.83
CA ILE A 54 18.78 -7.39 11.20
C ILE A 54 19.88 -7.41 12.26
N MET A 55 21.06 -7.94 11.92
CA MET A 55 22.21 -7.93 12.83
C MET A 55 23.09 -6.75 12.45
N HIS A 56 23.46 -5.93 13.43
CA HIS A 56 24.27 -4.74 13.27
C HIS A 56 25.49 -4.82 14.19
N CYS A 57 26.66 -4.47 13.68
CA CYS A 57 27.88 -4.33 14.46
C CYS A 57 28.16 -2.84 14.72
N PRO A 58 28.01 -2.36 15.97
CA PRO A 58 28.18 -0.94 16.29
C PRO A 58 29.63 -0.45 16.20
N GLU A 59 30.61 -1.35 16.26
CA GLU A 59 32.03 -0.96 16.13
C GLU A 59 32.45 -0.74 14.66
N CYS A 60 31.75 -1.40 13.73
CA CYS A 60 32.10 -1.40 12.31
C CYS A 60 31.10 -0.65 11.42
N ASP A 61 30.01 -0.12 12.01
CA ASP A 61 28.84 0.45 11.34
C ASP A 61 28.36 -0.41 10.16
N SER A 62 28.24 -1.72 10.43
CA SER A 62 27.98 -2.70 9.39
C SER A 62 26.80 -3.61 9.72
N TYR A 63 26.06 -3.98 8.68
CA TYR A 63 24.87 -4.82 8.74
C TYR A 63 25.14 -6.15 8.07
N LEU A 64 24.79 -7.25 8.76
CA LEU A 64 24.92 -8.58 8.21
C LEU A 64 23.86 -8.81 7.14
N GLN A 65 24.31 -9.09 5.93
CA GLN A 65 23.54 -9.69 4.86
C GLN A 65 23.85 -11.20 4.84
N PRO A 66 22.94 -12.05 5.36
CA PRO A 66 23.11 -13.50 5.32
C PRO A 66 23.34 -14.01 3.88
N PRO A 67 24.20 -15.02 3.70
CA PRO A 67 24.74 -15.90 4.75
C PRO A 67 26.00 -15.38 5.48
N ARG A 68 26.84 -14.53 4.87
CA ARG A 68 28.14 -14.12 5.47
C ARG A 68 28.63 -12.71 5.10
N THR A 69 27.93 -11.98 4.25
CA THR A 69 28.40 -10.69 3.73
C THR A 69 27.99 -9.56 4.66
N TRP A 70 28.84 -8.54 4.83
CA TRP A 70 28.53 -7.36 5.63
C TRP A 70 28.52 -6.13 4.73
N ILE A 71 27.53 -5.27 4.93
CA ILE A 71 27.43 -3.98 4.22
C ILE A 71 27.66 -2.85 5.21
N LYS A 72 28.39 -1.81 4.81
CA LYS A 72 28.48 -0.57 5.59
C LYS A 72 27.35 0.35 5.18
N ALA A 73 26.62 0.89 6.15
CA ALA A 73 25.57 1.87 5.92
C ALA A 73 25.42 2.75 7.16
N GLN A 74 25.12 4.03 6.97
CA GLN A 74 24.85 4.93 8.08
C GLN A 74 23.41 4.74 8.58
N LEU A 75 23.17 5.09 9.84
CA LEU A 75 21.81 5.21 10.35
C LEU A 75 21.04 6.23 9.52
N GLU A 76 19.76 5.92 9.27
CA GLU A 76 18.85 6.76 8.47
C GLU A 76 19.32 7.03 7.02
N SER A 77 20.22 6.21 6.49
CA SER A 77 20.72 6.35 5.12
C SER A 77 19.86 5.64 4.07
N LYS A 78 19.96 6.07 2.81
CA LYS A 78 19.25 5.46 1.66
C LYS A 78 19.71 4.01 1.42
N GLU A 79 20.98 3.73 1.65
CA GLU A 79 21.59 2.41 1.52
C GLU A 79 20.98 1.45 2.56
N LEU A 80 20.87 1.90 3.82
CA LEU A 80 20.26 1.11 4.88
C LEU A 80 18.77 0.87 4.60
N LEU A 81 18.05 1.88 4.15
CA LEU A 81 16.64 1.73 3.77
C LEU A 81 16.46 0.69 2.66
N THR A 82 17.29 0.77 1.61
CA THR A 82 17.28 -0.19 0.50
C THR A 82 17.59 -1.60 0.99
N PHE A 83 18.54 -1.75 1.91
CA PHE A 83 18.84 -3.03 2.54
C PHE A 83 17.63 -3.58 3.31
N CYS A 84 17.01 -2.77 4.18
CA CYS A 84 15.85 -3.19 4.96
C CYS A 84 14.67 -3.61 4.08
N VAL A 85 14.35 -2.84 3.04
CA VAL A 85 13.27 -3.16 2.10
C VAL A 85 13.53 -4.48 1.37
N LYS A 86 14.78 -4.74 0.93
CA LYS A 86 15.15 -6.01 0.29
C LYS A 86 15.01 -7.24 1.20
N ARG A 87 15.03 -7.05 2.52
CA ARG A 87 14.92 -8.15 3.50
C ARG A 87 13.47 -8.55 3.78
N LEU A 88 12.51 -7.70 3.44
CA LEU A 88 11.09 -8.00 3.57
C LEU A 88 10.64 -8.99 2.49
N LYS A 89 9.95 -10.06 2.91
CA LYS A 89 9.34 -11.02 1.99
C LYS A 89 8.00 -10.51 1.45
N ASN A 90 7.60 -11.04 0.29
CA ASN A 90 6.30 -10.83 -0.35
C ASN A 90 5.98 -9.38 -0.79
N LEU A 91 6.97 -8.49 -0.81
CA LEU A 91 6.79 -7.13 -1.35
C LEU A 91 6.44 -7.10 -2.83
N ASN A 92 6.70 -8.16 -3.59
CA ASN A 92 6.33 -8.28 -5.01
C ASN A 92 4.80 -8.36 -5.23
N LYS A 93 4.00 -8.60 -4.19
CA LYS A 93 2.53 -8.59 -4.27
C LYS A 93 1.94 -7.18 -4.26
N VAL A 94 2.74 -6.18 -3.88
CA VAL A 94 2.31 -4.79 -3.75
C VAL A 94 3.27 -3.87 -4.49
N ARG A 95 2.80 -2.67 -4.85
CA ARG A 95 3.66 -1.63 -5.41
C ARG A 95 4.13 -0.72 -4.27
N LEU A 96 5.42 -0.75 -3.96
CA LEU A 96 6.02 0.19 -3.01
C LEU A 96 5.96 1.60 -3.62
N VAL A 97 5.30 2.53 -2.94
CA VAL A 97 5.18 3.94 -3.37
C VAL A 97 6.22 4.82 -2.66
N HIS A 98 6.37 4.63 -1.36
CA HIS A 98 7.26 5.40 -0.50
C HIS A 98 7.80 4.53 0.64
N ALA A 99 9.01 4.82 1.12
CA ALA A 99 9.59 4.21 2.30
C ALA A 99 10.52 5.24 2.97
N GLU A 100 10.44 5.34 4.29
CA GLU A 100 11.27 6.23 5.11
C GLU A 100 11.46 5.64 6.51
N PHE A 101 12.48 6.12 7.22
CA PHE A 101 12.63 5.80 8.64
C PHE A 101 11.72 6.69 9.47
N VAL A 102 11.14 6.11 10.52
CA VAL A 102 10.33 6.84 11.50
C VAL A 102 11.09 6.85 12.81
N TRP A 103 11.30 8.05 13.36
CA TRP A 103 11.94 8.20 14.67
C TRP A 103 11.08 7.53 15.74
N THR A 104 11.64 6.51 16.37
CA THR A 104 11.07 5.85 17.54
C THR A 104 11.96 6.22 18.72
N GLY A 105 11.77 7.43 19.24
CA GLY A 105 12.57 7.92 20.35
C GLY A 105 12.58 6.93 21.50
N ALA A 106 13.74 6.74 22.12
CA ALA A 106 13.84 6.09 23.43
C ALA A 106 13.21 7.04 24.46
N THR A 107 11.89 6.96 24.63
CA THR A 107 11.26 7.47 25.85
C THR A 107 11.74 6.55 26.97
N LEU A 108 12.72 7.04 27.74
CA LEU A 108 13.11 6.44 29.01
C LEU A 108 11.93 6.44 29.98
#